data_AF-A0A6B1ERY5-F1
#
_entry.id   AF-A0A6B1ERY5-F1
#
_cell.length_a   1.000
_cell.length_b   1.000
_cell.length_c   1.000
_cell.angle_alpha   90.00
_cell.angle_beta   90.00
_cell.angle_gamma   90.00
#
_symmetry.space_group_name_H-M   'P 1'
#
loop_
_entity.id
_entity.type
_entity.pdbx_description
1 polymer ?
#
loop_
_entity_poly.entity_id
_entity_poly.type
_entity_poly.pdbx_seq_one_letter_code
_entity_poly.pdbx_strand_id
1 'polypeptide(L)'
;MARSTAEGGLLMTETSFRPLDLYQLVASKASLGAQSLTVLSFLDAIFTRDQRGLILTGFLDGLKIRDRVGMSYRSLVGVFVLGWTLAFITAAALHLWLPYTHGANYMYSYTYRGNPLWALQDNVAAIEGLGADLRTTGGLFFGVGIFVTTGLVILRMLYWWWPLHPLGYALSASWTLIVFWFPVLIAWGIKTPLLRYSGIRQYQRFRPFFLGMVFGEFSMAVVWSLISWAANVPAPFFPWP
;
A
#
# COMPACT_ATOMS: atom_id res chain seq x y z
N MET A 1 6.49 2.15 -7.74
CA MET A 1 5.08 1.92 -7.38
C MET A 1 4.06 2.45 -8.40
N ALA A 2 4.24 3.60 -9.05
CA ALA A 2 3.30 4.00 -10.13
C ALA A 2 3.18 2.99 -11.29
N ARG A 3 4.26 2.26 -11.62
CA ARG A 3 4.21 1.14 -12.58
C ARG A 3 3.44 -0.07 -12.05
N SER A 4 3.44 -0.34 -10.73
CA SER A 4 2.68 -1.47 -10.18
C SER A 4 1.17 -1.22 -10.18
N THR A 5 0.73 0.03 -10.05
CA THR A 5 -0.68 0.38 -10.30
C THR A 5 -1.02 0.31 -11.79
N ALA A 6 -0.20 0.94 -12.65
CA ALA A 6 -0.49 1.04 -14.08
C ALA A 6 -0.38 -0.30 -14.85
N GLU A 7 0.67 -1.09 -14.60
CA GLU A 7 0.92 -2.37 -15.28
C GLU A 7 0.32 -3.55 -14.51
N GLY A 8 0.43 -3.54 -13.18
CA GLY A 8 -0.03 -4.63 -12.32
C GLY A 8 -1.50 -4.56 -11.94
N GLY A 9 -2.17 -3.42 -12.17
CA GLY A 9 -3.57 -3.22 -11.80
C GLY A 9 -3.83 -3.27 -10.29
N LEU A 10 -2.78 -3.15 -9.46
CA LEU A 10 -2.94 -3.13 -8.02
C LEU A 10 -3.57 -1.81 -7.58
N LEU A 11 -4.64 -1.91 -6.80
CA LEU A 11 -5.32 -0.75 -6.22
C LEU A 11 -4.48 -0.07 -5.14
N MET A 12 -3.66 -0.85 -4.43
CA MET A 12 -2.85 -0.37 -3.33
C MET A 12 -1.40 -0.81 -3.49
N THR A 13 -0.50 0.16 -3.38
CA THR A 13 0.94 -0.04 -3.54
C THR A 13 1.68 0.23 -2.25
N GLU A 14 2.24 -0.82 -1.66
CA GLU A 14 3.15 -0.73 -0.53
C GLU A 14 4.53 -1.22 -0.96
N THR A 15 5.57 -0.48 -0.61
CA THR A 15 6.95 -0.87 -0.95
C THR A 15 7.39 -2.03 -0.07
N SER A 16 8.00 -3.03 -0.71
CA SER A 16 8.46 -4.24 -0.01
C SER A 16 9.83 -4.10 0.65
N PHE A 17 10.51 -2.96 0.48
CA PHE A 17 11.83 -2.70 1.04
C PHE A 17 12.02 -1.23 1.36
N ARG A 18 12.87 -0.95 2.36
CA ARG A 18 13.25 0.40 2.79
C ARG A 18 14.72 0.63 2.46
N PRO A 19 15.17 1.89 2.28
CA PRO A 19 16.59 2.21 2.12
C PRO A 19 17.45 1.64 3.25
N LEU A 20 16.94 1.63 4.48
CA LEU A 20 17.61 1.04 5.64
C LEU A 20 17.81 -0.48 5.51
N ASP A 21 16.92 -1.18 4.80
CA ASP A 21 17.06 -2.63 4.56
C ASP A 21 18.19 -2.92 3.56
N LEU A 22 18.47 -2.00 2.63
CA LEU A 22 19.62 -2.10 1.72
C LEU A 22 20.94 -1.79 2.43
N TYR A 23 20.95 -0.80 3.32
CA TYR A 23 22.12 -0.47 4.12
C TYR A 23 22.60 -1.66 4.97
N GLN A 24 21.64 -2.41 5.53
CA GLN A 24 21.87 -3.62 6.31
C GLN A 24 22.60 -4.74 5.56
N LEU A 25 22.62 -4.71 4.23
CA LEU A 25 23.36 -5.68 3.43
C LEU A 25 24.88 -5.48 3.53
N VAL A 26 25.31 -4.25 3.83
CA VAL A 26 26.73 -3.86 3.81
C VAL A 26 27.25 -3.51 5.20
N ALA A 27 26.40 -2.95 6.07
CA ALA A 27 26.78 -2.53 7.42
C ALA A 27 25.66 -2.79 8.44
N SER A 28 26.02 -2.96 9.70
CA SER A 28 25.03 -3.14 10.78
C SER A 28 24.22 -1.87 11.01
N LYS A 29 22.91 -1.98 11.29
CA LYS A 29 22.05 -0.82 11.63
C LYS A 29 22.63 0.01 12.77
N ALA A 30 23.27 -0.64 13.75
CA ALA A 30 23.85 0.01 14.93
C ALA A 30 24.93 1.05 14.57
N SER A 31 25.61 0.88 13.43
CA SER A 31 26.67 1.80 12.98
C SER A 31 26.17 3.20 12.60
N LEU A 32 24.87 3.37 12.33
CA LEU A 32 24.28 4.68 12.06
C LEU A 32 24.12 5.55 13.31
N GLY A 33 24.23 4.94 14.50
CA GLY A 33 24.01 5.60 15.78
C GLY A 33 22.53 5.78 16.13
N ALA A 34 22.25 5.83 17.44
CA ALA A 34 20.88 5.89 17.95
C ALA A 34 20.09 7.10 17.44
N GLN A 35 20.71 8.28 17.42
CA GLN A 35 20.07 9.52 16.97
C GLN A 35 19.61 9.42 15.51
N SER A 36 20.47 8.93 14.61
CA SER A 36 20.15 8.78 13.20
C SER A 36 19.04 7.75 12.98
N LEU A 37 19.08 6.62 13.70
CA LEU A 37 18.04 5.59 13.64
C LEU A 37 16.69 6.14 14.10
N THR A 38 16.64 6.94 15.17
CA THR A 38 15.40 7.58 15.63
C THR A 38 14.82 8.51 14.58
N VAL A 39 15.64 9.39 13.98
CA VAL A 39 15.17 10.30 12.91
C VAL A 39 14.70 9.52 11.69
N LEU A 40 15.44 8.48 11.30
CA LEU A 40 15.05 7.60 10.19
C LEU A 40 13.71 6.92 10.46
N SER A 41 13.45 6.40 11.66
CA SER A 41 12.17 5.76 12.00
C SER A 41 10.95 6.66 11.73
N PHE A 42 11.05 7.98 11.93
CA PHE A 42 9.97 8.92 11.63
C PHE A 42 9.76 9.15 10.13
N LEU A 43 10.85 9.16 9.35
CA LEU A 43 10.80 9.44 7.91
C LEU A 43 10.48 8.18 7.09
N ASP A 44 10.98 7.03 7.52
CA ASP A 44 10.92 5.76 6.79
C ASP A 44 9.47 5.25 6.66
N ALA A 45 8.69 5.32 7.74
CA ALA A 45 7.27 4.95 7.70
C ALA A 45 6.49 5.79 6.66
N ILE A 46 6.77 7.10 6.58
CA ILE A 46 6.02 8.06 5.76
C ILE A 46 6.44 8.04 4.29
N PHE A 47 7.75 8.06 4.02
CA PHE A 47 8.26 8.29 2.66
C PHE A 47 8.60 7.01 1.90
N THR A 48 9.09 6.00 2.62
CA THR A 48 9.74 4.86 1.98
C THR A 48 8.90 3.60 2.06
N ARG A 49 8.08 3.39 3.10
CA ARG A 49 7.23 2.21 3.33
C ARG A 49 5.80 2.42 2.81
N ASP A 50 5.09 3.39 3.38
CA ASP A 50 3.65 3.53 3.16
C ASP A 50 3.34 4.42 1.94
N GLN A 51 3.57 3.87 0.75
CA GLN A 51 3.29 4.55 -0.52
C GLN A 51 1.85 4.35 -1.01
N ARG A 52 0.91 4.00 -0.12
CA ARG A 52 -0.49 3.74 -0.46
C ARG A 52 -1.18 4.98 -1.03
N GLY A 53 -0.77 6.17 -0.56
CA GLY A 53 -1.23 7.47 -1.04
C GLY A 53 -0.27 8.18 -1.99
N LEU A 54 0.28 7.48 -3.01
CA LEU A 54 1.16 8.11 -3.99
C LEU A 54 0.49 9.31 -4.67
N ILE A 55 0.88 10.50 -4.26
CA ILE A 55 0.32 11.75 -4.79
C ILE A 55 0.58 11.88 -6.30
N LEU A 56 1.68 11.27 -6.78
CA LEU A 56 2.04 11.24 -8.19
C LEU A 56 0.93 10.65 -9.09
N THR A 57 0.25 9.58 -8.68
CA THR A 57 -0.81 8.99 -9.53
C THR A 57 -1.99 9.96 -9.64
N GLY A 58 -2.39 10.59 -8.53
CA GLY A 58 -3.41 11.64 -8.54
C GLY A 58 -3.01 12.86 -9.41
N PHE A 59 -1.74 13.26 -9.39
CA PHE A 59 -1.25 14.32 -10.28
C PHE A 59 -1.31 13.92 -11.76
N LEU A 60 -0.90 12.70 -12.10
CA LEU A 60 -0.96 12.19 -13.48
C LEU A 60 -2.40 12.11 -13.99
N ASP A 61 -3.33 11.65 -13.16
CA ASP A 61 -4.75 11.60 -13.51
C ASP A 61 -5.33 13.00 -13.71
N GLY A 62 -5.01 13.96 -12.83
CA GLY A 62 -5.44 15.34 -12.98
C GLY A 62 -4.85 16.04 -14.20
N LEU A 63 -3.59 15.75 -14.57
CA LEU A 63 -3.00 16.19 -15.84
C LEU A 63 -3.75 15.63 -17.04
N LYS A 64 -4.19 14.36 -16.97
CA LYS A 64 -4.97 13.74 -18.05
C LYS A 64 -6.37 14.33 -18.18
N ILE A 65 -7.04 14.62 -17.06
CA ILE A 65 -8.33 15.31 -17.04
C ILE A 65 -8.20 16.70 -17.65
N ARG A 66 -7.13 17.43 -17.29
CA ARG A 66 -6.84 18.74 -17.85
C ARG A 66 -6.75 18.69 -19.38
N ASP A 67 -6.02 17.73 -19.95
CA ASP A 67 -5.90 17.57 -21.41
C ASP A 67 -7.25 17.33 -22.10
N ARG A 68 -8.19 16.66 -21.42
CA ARG A 68 -9.53 16.39 -21.96
C ARG A 68 -10.47 17.60 -21.88
N VAL A 69 -10.30 18.46 -20.88
CA VAL A 69 -11.18 19.60 -20.60
C VAL A 69 -10.59 20.92 -21.14
N GLY A 70 -9.33 20.95 -21.56
CA GLY A 70 -8.66 22.15 -22.07
C GLY A 70 -8.30 23.15 -20.96
N MET A 71 -8.13 22.70 -19.71
CA MET A 71 -7.75 23.56 -18.59
C MET A 71 -6.30 24.05 -18.70
N SER A 72 -6.00 25.24 -18.18
CA SER A 72 -4.63 25.74 -18.13
C SER A 72 -3.80 25.04 -17.03
N TYR A 73 -2.50 24.86 -17.27
CA TYR A 73 -1.56 24.30 -16.27
C TYR A 73 -1.56 25.11 -14.98
N ARG A 74 -1.62 26.45 -15.07
CA ARG A 74 -1.59 27.36 -13.91
C ARG A 74 -2.81 27.17 -12.99
N SER A 75 -4.00 27.02 -13.59
CA SER A 75 -5.22 26.75 -12.83
C SER A 75 -5.15 25.41 -12.12
N LEU A 76 -4.62 24.38 -12.78
CA LEU A 76 -4.51 23.04 -12.21
C LEU A 76 -3.56 23.02 -10.99
N VAL A 77 -2.43 23.72 -11.06
CA VAL A 77 -1.50 23.87 -9.93
C VAL A 77 -2.19 24.54 -8.74
N GLY A 78 -2.96 25.60 -8.98
CA GLY A 78 -3.72 26.29 -7.92
C GLY A 78 -4.70 25.35 -7.21
N VAL A 79 -5.45 24.54 -7.98
CA VAL A 79 -6.39 23.54 -7.42
C VAL A 79 -5.64 22.48 -6.62
N PHE A 80 -4.51 21.99 -7.10
CA PHE A 80 -3.72 20.99 -6.38
C PHE A 80 -3.14 21.52 -5.08
N VAL A 81 -2.56 22.73 -5.09
CA VAL A 81 -2.01 23.35 -3.87
C VAL A 81 -3.13 23.59 -2.86
N LEU A 82 -4.27 24.14 -3.29
CA LEU A 82 -5.40 24.40 -2.41
C LEU A 82 -5.98 23.09 -1.85
N GLY A 83 -6.17 22.08 -2.69
CA GLY A 83 -6.67 20.77 -2.26
C GLY A 83 -5.72 20.09 -1.28
N TRP A 84 -4.41 20.12 -1.57
CA TRP A 84 -3.39 19.54 -0.69
C TRP A 84 -3.31 20.28 0.66
N THR A 85 -3.28 21.61 0.65
CA THR A 85 -3.22 22.40 1.89
C THR A 85 -4.45 22.20 2.76
N LEU A 86 -5.66 22.21 2.17
CA LEU A 86 -6.90 21.98 2.90
C LEU A 86 -6.96 20.55 3.46
N ALA A 87 -6.59 19.54 2.66
CA ALA A 87 -6.54 18.16 3.11
C ALA A 87 -5.51 17.97 4.24
N PHE A 88 -4.33 18.59 4.13
CA PHE A 88 -3.29 18.52 5.14
C PHE A 88 -3.73 19.17 6.46
N ILE A 89 -4.29 20.39 6.41
CA ILE A 89 -4.74 21.11 7.61
C ILE A 89 -5.89 20.36 8.30
N THR A 90 -6.89 19.90 7.52
CA THR A 90 -8.03 19.18 8.07
C THR A 90 -7.61 17.83 8.66
N ALA A 91 -6.76 17.06 7.96
CA ALA A 91 -6.24 15.80 8.48
C ALA A 91 -5.40 16.02 9.75
N ALA A 92 -4.51 17.02 9.78
CA ALA A 92 -3.70 17.34 10.95
C ALA A 92 -4.58 17.74 12.15
N ALA A 93 -5.58 18.60 11.93
CA ALA A 93 -6.50 19.01 12.98
C ALA A 93 -7.30 17.83 13.54
N LEU A 94 -7.84 16.96 12.68
CA LEU A 94 -8.63 15.80 13.10
C LEU A 94 -7.77 14.74 13.80
N HIS A 95 -6.59 14.43 13.29
CA HIS A 95 -5.68 13.46 13.89
C HIS A 95 -5.04 13.94 15.20
N LEU A 96 -5.05 15.24 15.47
CA LEU A 96 -4.72 15.77 16.80
C LEU A 96 -5.96 15.80 17.70
N TRP A 97 -7.10 16.28 17.22
CA TRP A 97 -8.27 16.47 18.07
C TRP A 97 -8.92 15.16 18.53
N LEU A 98 -9.08 14.17 17.64
CA LEU A 98 -9.76 12.90 17.97
C LEU A 98 -9.04 12.08 19.05
N PRO A 99 -7.72 11.84 18.97
CA PRO A 99 -7.05 11.01 19.97
C PRO A 99 -6.93 11.69 21.34
N TYR A 100 -6.86 13.03 21.37
CA TYR A 100 -6.85 13.80 22.61
C TYR A 100 -8.21 13.80 23.31
N THR A 101 -9.31 13.68 22.56
CA THR A 101 -10.67 13.69 23.12
C THR A 101 -11.19 12.31 23.47
N HIS A 102 -10.94 11.30 22.62
CA HIS A 102 -11.50 9.95 22.77
C HIS A 102 -10.46 8.92 23.26
N GLY A 103 -9.20 9.31 23.36
CA GLY A 103 -8.09 8.43 23.76
C GLY A 103 -7.64 7.52 22.62
N ALA A 104 -6.41 7.72 22.14
CA ALA A 104 -5.78 6.91 21.08
C ALA A 104 -5.85 5.39 21.32
N ASN A 105 -5.89 4.97 22.59
CA ASN A 105 -5.93 3.56 23.01
C ASN A 105 -7.25 2.84 22.71
N TYR A 106 -8.35 3.56 22.45
CA TYR A 106 -9.63 2.97 22.05
C TYR A 106 -9.92 3.13 20.56
N MET A 107 -9.05 3.86 19.86
CA MET A 107 -9.16 4.06 18.42
C MET A 107 -8.47 2.92 17.64
N TYR A 108 -8.65 2.97 16.32
CA TYR A 108 -8.09 2.00 15.38
C TYR A 108 -6.59 1.79 15.61
N SER A 109 -6.23 0.58 16.00
CA SER A 109 -4.90 0.26 16.54
C SER A 109 -3.79 0.47 15.53
N TYR A 110 -4.02 0.17 14.24
CA TYR A 110 -3.00 0.32 13.21
C TYR A 110 -2.55 1.79 13.06
N THR A 111 -3.48 2.74 12.94
CA THR A 111 -3.15 4.16 12.74
C THR A 111 -2.50 4.80 13.96
N TYR A 112 -2.97 4.47 15.18
CA TYR A 112 -2.56 5.20 16.39
C TYR A 112 -1.52 4.48 17.26
N ARG A 113 -1.28 3.18 17.03
CA ARG A 113 -0.32 2.39 17.82
C ARG A 113 0.61 1.57 16.94
N GLY A 114 0.06 0.78 16.02
CA GLY A 114 0.82 -0.16 15.19
C GLY A 114 1.83 0.54 14.29
N ASN A 115 1.35 1.27 13.28
CA ASN A 115 2.21 1.85 12.25
C ASN A 115 3.22 2.88 12.81
N PRO A 116 2.84 3.83 13.69
CA PRO A 116 3.79 4.83 14.21
C PRO A 116 4.91 4.23 15.07
N LEU A 117 4.62 3.15 15.83
CA LEU A 117 5.62 2.52 16.69
C LEU A 117 6.45 1.46 15.97
N TRP A 118 5.94 0.88 14.88
CA TRP A 118 6.57 -0.25 14.22
C TRP A 118 8.01 0.04 13.77
N ALA A 119 8.28 1.18 13.14
CA ALA A 119 9.63 1.56 12.72
C ALA A 119 10.57 1.80 13.90
N LEU A 120 10.06 2.34 15.01
CA LEU A 120 10.83 2.49 16.25
C LEU A 120 11.17 1.11 16.83
N GLN A 121 10.17 0.23 16.97
CA GLN A 121 10.33 -1.13 17.49
C GLN A 121 11.32 -1.96 16.65
N ASP A 122 11.31 -1.82 15.33
CA ASP A 122 12.27 -2.47 14.41
C ASP A 122 13.73 -2.00 14.61
N ASN A 123 13.92 -0.80 15.16
CA ASN A 123 15.24 -0.21 15.39
C ASN A 123 15.69 -0.27 16.85
N VAL A 124 14.80 -0.54 17.82
CA VAL A 124 15.14 -0.62 19.27
C VAL A 124 16.27 -1.60 19.53
N ALA A 125 16.22 -2.82 18.97
CA ALA A 125 17.28 -3.81 19.17
C ALA A 125 18.65 -3.31 18.69
N ALA A 126 18.69 -2.60 17.56
CA ALA A 126 19.92 -2.01 17.03
C ALA A 126 20.41 -0.81 17.88
N ILE A 127 19.50 -0.05 18.48
CA ILE A 127 19.81 1.07 19.38
C ILE A 127 20.36 0.56 20.72
N GLU A 128 19.79 -0.51 21.26
CA GLU A 128 20.22 -1.15 22.51
C GLU A 128 21.47 -2.03 22.35
N GLY A 129 21.96 -2.21 21.11
CA GLY A 129 23.11 -3.05 20.80
C GLY A 129 22.81 -4.56 20.85
N LEU A 130 21.54 -4.95 20.95
CA LEU A 130 21.08 -6.33 20.93
C LEU A 130 20.97 -6.82 19.47
N GLY A 131 21.83 -7.75 19.06
CA GLY A 131 21.80 -8.31 17.70
C GLY A 131 22.43 -7.41 16.63
N ALA A 132 23.47 -6.66 16.99
CA ALA A 132 24.24 -5.78 16.08
C ALA A 132 25.09 -6.52 15.04
N ASP A 133 24.99 -7.85 14.96
CA ASP A 133 25.71 -8.65 13.97
C ASP A 133 25.10 -8.49 12.57
N LEU A 134 25.97 -8.40 11.57
CA LEU A 134 25.56 -8.39 10.18
C LEU A 134 24.86 -9.72 9.88
N ARG A 135 23.56 -9.68 9.63
CA ARG A 135 22.78 -10.87 9.29
C ARG A 135 23.20 -11.35 7.90
N THR A 136 24.18 -12.24 7.85
CA THR A 136 24.68 -12.88 6.60
C THR A 136 23.56 -13.53 5.80
N THR A 137 22.52 -13.99 6.48
CA THR A 137 21.28 -14.51 5.91
C THR A 137 20.57 -13.50 4.99
N GLY A 138 20.63 -12.20 5.31
CA GLY A 138 20.02 -11.14 4.49
C GLY A 138 20.69 -11.02 3.11
N GLY A 139 22.02 -11.06 3.06
CA GLY A 139 22.77 -11.05 1.82
C GLY A 139 22.49 -12.27 0.93
N LEU A 140 22.35 -13.46 1.55
CA LEU A 140 22.01 -14.69 0.84
C LEU A 140 20.62 -14.59 0.18
N PHE A 141 19.59 -14.19 0.93
CA PHE A 141 18.24 -14.04 0.38
C PHE A 141 18.14 -12.91 -0.65
N PHE A 142 18.91 -11.83 -0.48
CA PHE A 142 19.01 -10.77 -1.48
C PHE A 142 19.61 -11.30 -2.79
N GLY A 143 20.68 -12.10 -2.70
CA GLY A 143 21.27 -12.79 -3.86
C GLY A 143 20.31 -13.75 -4.56
N VAL A 144 19.54 -14.52 -3.79
CA VAL A 144 18.46 -15.38 -4.33
C VAL A 144 17.41 -14.53 -5.04
N GLY A 145 17.01 -13.39 -4.47
CA GLY A 145 16.06 -12.46 -5.08
C GLY A 145 16.56 -11.91 -6.42
N ILE A 146 17.83 -11.53 -6.51
CA ILE A 146 18.48 -11.11 -7.77
C ILE A 146 18.45 -12.24 -8.79
N PHE A 147 18.86 -13.44 -8.38
CA PHE A 147 18.93 -14.61 -9.26
C PHE A 147 17.56 -14.97 -9.83
N VAL A 148 16.54 -15.08 -8.98
CA VAL A 148 15.16 -15.41 -9.38
C VAL A 148 14.59 -14.32 -10.29
N THR A 149 14.74 -13.05 -9.92
CA THR A 149 14.20 -11.94 -10.72
C THR A 149 14.87 -11.85 -12.08
N THR A 150 16.20 -12.01 -12.14
CA THR A 150 16.95 -12.02 -13.40
C THR A 150 16.54 -13.20 -14.27
N GLY A 151 16.39 -14.39 -13.68
CA GLY A 151 15.87 -15.57 -14.36
C GLY A 151 14.48 -15.34 -14.95
N LEU A 152 13.55 -14.74 -14.19
CA LEU A 152 12.21 -14.40 -14.68
C LEU A 152 12.24 -13.39 -15.84
N VAL A 153 13.13 -12.41 -15.80
CA VAL A 153 13.31 -11.43 -16.88
C VAL A 153 13.84 -12.12 -18.14
N ILE A 154 14.88 -12.96 -18.02
CA ILE A 154 15.46 -13.69 -19.15
C ILE A 154 14.46 -14.66 -19.77
N LEU A 155 13.78 -15.48 -18.96
CA LEU A 155 12.78 -16.43 -19.44
C LEU A 155 11.65 -15.73 -20.18
N ARG A 156 11.25 -14.54 -19.72
CA ARG A 156 10.22 -13.76 -20.40
C ARG A 156 10.70 -13.12 -21.71
N MET A 157 11.99 -12.79 -21.83
CA MET A 157 12.57 -12.34 -23.10
C MET A 157 12.70 -13.48 -24.12
N LEU A 158 12.99 -14.70 -23.65
CA LEU A 158 13.17 -15.88 -24.50
C LEU A 158 11.83 -16.54 -24.89
N TYR A 159 10.87 -16.58 -23.96
CA TYR A 159 9.60 -17.29 -24.13
C TYR A 159 8.42 -16.31 -24.02
N TRP A 160 7.80 -16.03 -25.16
CA TRP A 160 6.63 -15.15 -25.24
C TRP A 160 5.40 -15.65 -24.46
N TRP A 161 5.30 -16.96 -24.22
CA TRP A 161 4.19 -17.60 -23.49
C TRP A 161 4.43 -17.73 -21.98
N TRP A 162 5.59 -17.29 -21.47
CA TRP A 162 5.94 -17.47 -20.06
C TRP A 162 4.98 -16.70 -19.13
N PRO A 163 4.27 -17.38 -18.20
CA PRO A 163 3.20 -16.75 -17.42
C PRO A 163 3.70 -15.96 -16.20
N LEU A 164 4.91 -16.23 -15.70
CA LEU A 164 5.42 -15.61 -14.48
C LEU A 164 6.07 -14.25 -14.76
N HIS A 165 5.55 -13.21 -14.12
CA HIS A 165 5.98 -11.84 -14.30
C HIS A 165 6.91 -11.40 -13.15
N PRO A 166 8.08 -10.78 -13.43
CA PRO A 166 9.00 -10.31 -12.40
C PRO A 166 8.35 -9.29 -11.44
N LEU A 167 7.54 -8.37 -11.97
CA LEU A 167 6.69 -7.47 -11.17
C LEU A 167 5.76 -8.22 -10.19
N GLY A 168 5.14 -9.33 -10.62
CA GLY A 168 4.28 -10.13 -9.74
C GLY A 168 5.07 -10.79 -8.60
N TYR A 169 6.29 -11.27 -8.90
CA TYR A 169 7.20 -11.78 -7.88
C TYR A 169 7.58 -10.69 -6.85
N ALA A 170 7.99 -9.50 -7.32
CA ALA A 170 8.36 -8.39 -6.44
C ALA A 170 7.20 -7.92 -5.54
N LEU A 171 5.97 -7.96 -6.04
CA LEU A 171 4.79 -7.51 -5.30
C LEU A 171 4.17 -8.59 -4.41
N SER A 172 4.54 -9.86 -4.58
CA SER A 172 3.92 -11.00 -3.88
C SER A 172 3.98 -10.88 -2.35
N ALA A 173 5.03 -10.26 -1.82
CA ALA A 173 5.22 -10.01 -0.39
C ALA A 173 4.56 -8.71 0.10
N SER A 174 3.89 -7.94 -0.77
CA SER A 174 3.15 -6.76 -0.34
C SER A 174 1.93 -7.16 0.49
N TRP A 175 1.60 -6.34 1.48
CA TRP A 175 0.42 -6.57 2.32
C TRP A 175 -0.86 -6.70 1.48
N THR A 176 -0.99 -5.87 0.44
CA THR A 176 -2.11 -5.92 -0.52
C THR A 176 -2.29 -7.33 -1.07
N LEU A 177 -1.23 -7.97 -1.59
CA LEU A 177 -1.36 -9.32 -2.13
C LEU A 177 -1.57 -10.37 -1.03
N ILE A 178 -0.99 -10.21 0.15
CA ILE A 178 -1.21 -11.13 1.28
C ILE A 178 -2.69 -11.15 1.71
N VAL A 179 -3.40 -10.03 1.62
CA VAL A 179 -4.83 -9.96 1.97
C VAL A 179 -5.71 -10.35 0.78
N PHE A 180 -5.38 -9.89 -0.43
CA PHE A 180 -6.25 -10.04 -1.60
C PHE A 180 -5.95 -11.26 -2.48
N TRP A 181 -4.91 -12.07 -2.22
CA TRP A 181 -4.57 -13.19 -3.12
C TRP A 181 -5.75 -14.15 -3.34
N PHE A 182 -6.51 -14.48 -2.28
CA PHE A 182 -7.62 -15.42 -2.36
C PHE A 182 -8.85 -14.82 -3.06
N PRO A 183 -9.32 -13.59 -2.72
CA PRO A 183 -10.32 -12.90 -3.51
C PRO A 183 -9.94 -12.73 -5.00
N VAL A 184 -8.67 -12.43 -5.29
CA VAL A 184 -8.14 -12.34 -6.67
C VAL A 184 -8.22 -13.69 -7.37
N LEU A 185 -7.88 -14.78 -6.67
CA LEU A 185 -7.99 -16.14 -7.20
C LEU A 185 -9.45 -16.51 -7.54
N ILE A 186 -10.39 -16.19 -6.65
CA ILE A 186 -11.84 -16.38 -6.90
C ILE A 186 -12.28 -15.53 -8.10
N ALA A 187 -11.91 -14.26 -8.12
CA ALA A 187 -12.25 -13.35 -9.21
C ALA A 187 -11.71 -13.87 -10.55
N TRP A 188 -10.47 -14.37 -10.57
CA TRP A 188 -9.88 -15.01 -11.74
C TRP A 188 -10.61 -16.29 -12.14
N GLY A 189 -10.97 -17.15 -11.18
CA GLY A 189 -11.71 -18.39 -11.39
C GLY A 189 -13.13 -18.18 -11.93
N ILE A 190 -13.80 -17.09 -11.56
CA ILE A 190 -15.12 -16.72 -12.09
C ILE A 190 -15.00 -15.99 -13.43
N LYS A 191 -14.06 -15.05 -13.54
CA LYS A 191 -13.91 -14.18 -14.72
C LYS A 191 -13.47 -14.98 -15.95
N THR A 192 -12.57 -15.95 -15.79
CA THR A 192 -12.03 -16.75 -16.90
C THR A 192 -13.11 -17.53 -17.66
N PRO A 193 -13.97 -18.37 -17.02
CA PRO A 193 -15.05 -19.06 -17.72
C PRO A 193 -16.11 -18.08 -18.23
N LEU A 194 -16.41 -17.01 -17.48
CA LEU A 194 -17.41 -16.02 -17.90
C LEU A 194 -17.01 -15.30 -19.19
N LEU A 195 -15.72 -14.96 -19.34
CA LEU A 195 -15.20 -14.40 -20.59
C LEU A 195 -15.08 -15.46 -21.70
N ARG A 196 -14.66 -16.69 -21.38
CA ARG A 196 -14.45 -17.76 -22.37
C ARG A 196 -15.74 -18.29 -22.97
N TYR A 197 -16.80 -18.43 -22.18
CA TYR A 197 -18.06 -19.04 -22.62
C TYR A 197 -19.13 -18.02 -22.99
N SER A 198 -19.20 -16.88 -22.28
CA SER A 198 -20.31 -15.91 -22.45
C SER A 198 -19.92 -14.68 -23.26
N GLY A 199 -18.62 -14.46 -23.51
CA GLY A 199 -18.11 -13.31 -24.25
C GLY A 199 -18.26 -11.97 -23.51
N ILE A 200 -17.74 -10.90 -24.13
CA ILE A 200 -17.61 -9.59 -23.48
C ILE A 200 -18.97 -8.92 -23.17
N ARG A 201 -20.00 -9.15 -23.99
CA ARG A 201 -21.34 -8.55 -23.77
C ARG A 201 -21.99 -9.06 -22.49
N GLN A 202 -21.88 -10.36 -22.21
CA GLN A 202 -22.42 -10.94 -21.00
C GLN A 202 -21.60 -10.50 -19.78
N TYR A 203 -20.27 -10.40 -19.91
CA TYR A 203 -19.43 -9.79 -18.86
C TYR A 203 -19.89 -8.38 -18.48
N GLN A 204 -20.20 -7.53 -19.47
CA GLN A 204 -20.75 -6.19 -19.19
C GLN A 204 -22.09 -6.24 -18.46
N ARG A 205 -22.94 -7.24 -18.73
CA ARG A 205 -24.22 -7.44 -18.01
C ARG A 205 -24.04 -7.92 -16.57
N PHE A 206 -22.99 -8.70 -16.27
CA PHE A 206 -22.64 -9.12 -14.90
C PHE A 206 -21.83 -8.06 -14.14
N ARG A 207 -21.26 -7.06 -14.82
CA ARG A 207 -20.49 -5.99 -14.18
C ARG A 207 -21.21 -5.31 -13.00
N PRO A 208 -22.52 -4.97 -13.07
CA PRO A 208 -23.24 -4.39 -11.95
C PRO A 208 -23.30 -5.30 -10.71
N PHE A 209 -23.33 -6.62 -10.89
CA PHE A 209 -23.31 -7.57 -9.77
C PHE A 209 -21.97 -7.53 -9.03
N PHE A 210 -20.84 -7.55 -9.75
CA PHE A 210 -19.52 -7.43 -9.13
C PHE A 210 -19.32 -6.09 -8.43
N LEU A 211 -19.74 -5.00 -9.07
CA LEU A 211 -19.74 -3.68 -8.43
C LEU A 211 -20.63 -3.67 -7.19
N GLY A 212 -21.81 -4.30 -7.26
CA GLY A 212 -22.73 -4.43 -6.14
C GLY A 212 -22.13 -5.19 -4.95
N MET A 213 -21.33 -6.23 -5.18
CA MET A 213 -20.59 -6.91 -4.09
C MET A 213 -19.58 -5.98 -3.42
N VAL A 214 -18.80 -5.24 -4.21
CA VAL A 214 -17.83 -4.27 -3.69
C VAL A 214 -18.54 -3.16 -2.90
N PHE A 215 -19.58 -2.55 -3.47
CA PHE A 215 -20.37 -1.53 -2.78
C PHE A 215 -21.09 -2.08 -1.56
N GLY A 216 -21.52 -3.35 -1.58
CA GLY A 216 -22.16 -4.01 -0.46
C GLY A 216 -21.24 -4.11 0.75
N GLU A 217 -19.99 -4.48 0.55
CA GLU A 217 -18.98 -4.53 1.61
C GLU A 217 -18.75 -3.16 2.25
N PHE A 218 -18.53 -2.12 1.43
CA PHE A 218 -18.39 -0.75 1.92
C PHE A 218 -19.65 -0.22 2.60
N SER A 219 -20.83 -0.54 2.06
CA SER A 219 -22.11 -0.12 2.64
C SER A 219 -22.34 -0.79 3.99
N MET A 220 -21.98 -2.07 4.14
CA MET A 220 -22.07 -2.76 5.43
C MET A 220 -21.14 -2.14 6.47
N ALA A 221 -19.94 -1.69 6.09
CA ALA A 221 -19.06 -0.96 7.01
C ALA A 221 -19.71 0.32 7.54
N VAL A 222 -20.40 1.08 6.68
CA VAL A 222 -21.14 2.29 7.07
C VAL A 222 -22.34 1.94 7.96
N VAL A 223 -23.14 0.94 7.57
CA VAL A 223 -24.33 0.51 8.33
C VAL A 223 -23.94 0.06 9.74
N TRP A 224 -22.92 -0.78 9.87
CA TRP A 224 -22.44 -1.23 11.18
C TRP A 224 -21.84 -0.08 11.99
N SER A 225 -21.13 0.85 11.35
CA SER A 225 -20.62 2.05 12.04
C SER A 225 -21.75 2.92 12.60
N LEU A 226 -22.85 3.08 11.85
CA LEU A 226 -24.05 3.81 12.30
C LEU A 226 -24.77 3.08 13.44
N ILE A 227 -24.90 1.75 13.34
CA ILE A 227 -25.50 0.92 14.41
C ILE A 227 -24.66 1.03 15.69
N SER A 228 -23.33 0.91 15.57
CA SER A 228 -22.40 1.03 16.70
C SER A 228 -22.44 2.41 17.33
N TRP A 229 -22.54 3.47 16.53
CA TRP A 229 -22.74 4.84 17.03
C TRP A 229 -24.08 4.97 17.78
N ALA A 230 -25.17 4.47 17.21
CA ALA A 230 -26.50 4.55 17.83
C ALA A 230 -26.61 3.71 19.11
N ALA A 231 -25.99 2.53 19.14
CA ALA A 231 -26.00 1.62 20.29
C ALA A 231 -24.91 1.95 21.34
N ASN A 232 -24.00 2.88 21.03
CA ASN A 232 -22.82 3.21 21.84
C ASN A 232 -21.94 1.97 22.16
N VAL A 233 -21.82 1.08 21.18
CA VAL A 233 -21.01 -0.15 21.24
C VAL A 233 -19.83 0.01 20.28
N PRO A 234 -18.62 -0.50 20.61
CA PRO A 234 -17.48 -0.46 19.69
C PRO A 234 -17.84 -1.03 18.31
N ALA A 235 -17.38 -0.34 17.26
CA ALA A 235 -17.55 -0.81 15.90
C ALA A 235 -16.84 -2.16 15.70
N PRO A 236 -17.46 -3.12 14.98
CA PRO A 236 -16.79 -4.37 14.67
C PRO A 236 -15.53 -4.11 13.86
N PHE A 237 -14.54 -4.99 14.01
CA PHE A 237 -13.31 -4.89 13.25
C PHE A 237 -13.60 -5.07 11.76
N PHE A 238 -13.37 -4.02 10.98
CA PHE A 238 -13.37 -4.08 9.53
C PHE A 238 -11.92 -4.19 9.05
N PRO A 239 -11.56 -5.22 8.27
CA PRO A 239 -10.27 -5.30 7.63
C PRO A 239 -10.22 -4.24 6.52
N TRP A 240 -9.82 -3.03 6.89
CA TRP A 240 -9.57 -1.95 5.93
C TRP A 240 -8.21 -2.18 5.24
N PRO A 241 -8.13 -1.96 3.92
CA PRO A 241 -6.85 -1.82 3.23
C PRO A 241 -6.06 -0.61 3.71
#